data_AF-X1MN84-F1
#
_entry.id   AF-X1MN84-F1
#
_cell.length_a   1.000
_cell.length_b   1.000
_cell.length_c   1.000
_cell.angle_alpha   90.00
_cell.angle_beta   90.00
_cell.angle_gamma   90.00
#
_symmetry.space_group_name_H-M   'P 1'
#
loop_
_entity.id
_entity.type
_entity.pdbx_description
1 polymer ?
#
loop_
_entity_poly.entity_id
_entity_poly.type
_entity_poly.pdbx_seq_one_letter_code
_entity_poly.pdbx_strand_id
1 'polypeptide(L)'
;DNNLYSASLAFSVIFRRWPKWILTAIAGAIGIGLALWGIYGMFVSWLLILCVLIPPIAGIYIADYFFINRDFYKYENLPKTPKARWLMLVSWVAASFIAYCTTAAPTGFGLFTITQIPAIDSFLIGFFLALILGWGYKKAKGGWPEVTPA
;
A
#
# COMPACT_ATOMS: atom_id res chain seq x y z
N ASP A 1 -12.17 -2.61 -21.43
CA ASP A 1 -13.10 -1.81 -20.60
C ASP A 1 -13.08 -2.08 -19.10
N ASN A 2 -12.81 -3.30 -18.62
CA ASN A 2 -12.83 -3.59 -17.18
C ASN A 2 -11.74 -2.84 -16.35
N ASN A 3 -10.49 -2.79 -16.85
CA ASN A 3 -9.38 -2.16 -16.11
C ASN A 3 -9.54 -0.64 -15.97
N LEU A 4 -10.00 0.04 -17.01
CA LEU A 4 -10.21 1.49 -17.00
C LEU A 4 -11.41 1.88 -16.13
N TYR A 5 -12.48 1.06 -16.15
CA TYR A 5 -13.63 1.23 -15.27
C TYR A 5 -13.23 1.06 -13.80
N SER A 6 -12.50 0.00 -13.47
CA SER A 6 -12.02 -0.29 -12.12
C SER A 6 -11.09 0.82 -11.58
N ALA A 7 -10.16 1.29 -12.41
CA ALA A 7 -9.30 2.42 -12.06
C ALA A 7 -10.11 3.71 -11.83
N SER A 8 -11.05 4.03 -12.74
CA SER A 8 -11.89 5.23 -12.63
C SER A 8 -12.80 5.18 -11.39
N LEU A 9 -13.31 4.01 -11.03
CA LEU A 9 -14.09 3.81 -9.81
C LEU A 9 -13.23 4.06 -8.56
N ALA A 10 -12.02 3.47 -8.51
CA ALA A 10 -11.08 3.69 -7.40
C ALA A 10 -10.74 5.19 -7.23
N PHE A 11 -10.45 5.89 -8.34
CA PHE A 11 -10.19 7.33 -8.30
C PHE A 11 -11.41 8.15 -7.86
N SER A 12 -12.63 7.74 -8.23
CA SER A 12 -13.85 8.46 -7.83
C SER A 12 -14.13 8.39 -6.33
N VAL A 13 -13.65 7.35 -5.64
CA VAL A 13 -13.74 7.21 -4.18
C VAL A 13 -12.75 8.15 -3.47
N ILE A 14 -11.55 8.29 -4.02
CA ILE A 14 -10.48 9.15 -3.48
C ILE A 14 -10.79 10.63 -3.73
N PHE A 15 -11.20 10.98 -4.95
CA PHE A 15 -11.47 12.35 -5.39
C PHE A 15 -12.97 12.60 -5.52
N ARG A 16 -13.71 12.49 -4.40
CA ARG A 16 -15.17 12.73 -4.35
C ARG A 16 -15.62 14.08 -4.92
N ARG A 17 -14.73 15.08 -4.98
CA ARG A 17 -15.01 16.43 -5.49
C ARG A 17 -14.82 16.57 -7.00
N TRP A 18 -14.23 15.59 -7.69
CA TRP A 18 -13.84 15.72 -9.09
C TRP A 18 -14.76 14.88 -9.98
N PRO A 19 -15.24 15.42 -11.12
CA PRO A 19 -16.08 14.67 -12.03
C PRO A 19 -15.30 13.54 -12.70
N LYS A 20 -15.97 12.38 -12.88
CA LYS A 20 -15.35 11.13 -13.36
C LYS A 20 -14.58 11.29 -14.67
N TRP A 21 -15.08 12.10 -15.61
CA TRP A 21 -14.42 12.31 -16.91
C TRP A 21 -13.03 12.96 -16.78
N ILE A 22 -12.82 13.85 -15.79
CA ILE A 22 -11.50 14.47 -15.56
C ILE A 22 -10.52 13.42 -15.03
N LEU A 23 -10.97 12.55 -14.12
CA LEU A 23 -10.14 11.46 -13.60
C LEU A 23 -9.75 10.48 -14.70
N THR A 24 -10.69 10.14 -15.58
CA THR A 24 -10.42 9.28 -16.75
C THR A 24 -9.48 9.96 -17.74
N ALA A 25 -9.64 11.27 -18.00
CA ALA A 25 -8.75 12.01 -18.88
C ALA A 25 -7.31 12.09 -18.33
N ILE A 26 -7.15 12.34 -17.03
CA ILE A 26 -5.83 12.35 -16.37
C ILE A 26 -5.20 10.97 -16.40
N ALA A 27 -5.95 9.91 -16.06
CA ALA A 27 -5.46 8.54 -16.11
C ALA A 27 -5.04 8.15 -17.54
N GLY A 28 -5.82 8.54 -18.54
CA GLY A 28 -5.49 8.37 -19.96
C GLY A 28 -4.24 9.14 -20.37
N ALA A 29 -4.10 10.40 -19.94
CA ALA A 29 -2.92 11.21 -20.21
C ALA A 29 -1.64 10.62 -19.59
N ILE A 30 -1.72 10.13 -18.35
CA ILE A 30 -0.60 9.41 -17.70
C ILE A 30 -0.29 8.13 -18.48
N GLY A 31 -1.29 7.36 -18.87
CA GLY A 31 -1.12 6.14 -19.66
C GLY A 31 -0.44 6.40 -21.01
N ILE A 32 -0.85 7.45 -21.73
CA ILE A 32 -0.22 7.89 -22.98
C ILE A 32 1.21 8.36 -22.72
N GLY A 33 1.44 9.15 -21.67
CA GLY A 33 2.78 9.59 -21.28
C GLY A 33 3.72 8.42 -21.00
N LEU A 34 3.28 7.42 -20.25
CA LEU A 34 4.03 6.18 -20.01
C LEU A 34 4.26 5.38 -21.30
N ALA A 35 3.28 5.33 -22.20
CA ALA A 35 3.41 4.67 -23.49
C ALA A 35 4.46 5.35 -24.39
N LEU A 36 4.46 6.68 -24.45
CA LEU A 36 5.47 7.47 -25.16
C LEU A 36 6.87 7.31 -24.54
N TRP A 37 6.94 7.09 -23.23
CA TRP A 37 8.19 6.76 -22.52
C TRP A 37 8.68 5.32 -22.80
N GLY A 38 8.00 4.56 -23.65
CA GLY A 38 8.45 3.24 -24.05
C GLY A 38 8.31 2.19 -22.95
N ILE A 39 7.31 2.35 -22.05
CA ILE A 39 7.06 1.40 -20.95
C ILE A 39 6.90 -0.05 -21.42
N TYR A 40 6.55 -0.27 -22.69
CA TYR A 40 6.53 -1.60 -23.29
C TYR A 40 7.89 -2.31 -23.19
N GLY A 41 9.00 -1.61 -23.44
CA GLY A 41 10.35 -2.15 -23.29
C GLY A 41 10.77 -2.38 -21.83
N MET A 42 10.09 -1.72 -20.88
CA MET A 42 10.32 -1.84 -19.45
C MET A 42 9.11 -2.47 -18.74
N PHE A 43 8.28 -3.22 -19.45
CA PHE A 43 6.98 -3.65 -18.93
C PHE A 43 7.13 -4.55 -17.71
N VAL A 44 8.10 -5.47 -17.75
CA VAL A 44 8.45 -6.34 -16.61
C VAL A 44 8.90 -5.50 -15.42
N SER A 45 9.75 -4.49 -15.64
CA SER A 45 10.21 -3.58 -14.59
C SER A 45 9.06 -2.81 -13.94
N TRP A 46 8.12 -2.33 -14.75
CA TRP A 46 6.92 -1.68 -14.27
C TRP A 46 6.08 -2.61 -13.38
N LEU A 47 5.86 -3.86 -13.81
CA LEU A 47 5.13 -4.85 -13.01
C LEU A 47 5.85 -5.14 -11.68
N LEU A 48 7.18 -5.21 -11.68
CA LEU A 48 7.96 -5.46 -10.46
C LEU A 48 7.83 -4.31 -9.46
N ILE A 49 7.80 -3.06 -9.92
CA ILE A 49 7.53 -1.90 -9.05
C ILE A 49 6.13 -2.02 -8.42
N LEU A 50 5.11 -2.41 -9.21
CA LEU A 50 3.76 -2.63 -8.67
C LEU A 50 3.72 -3.78 -7.66
N CYS A 51 4.45 -4.86 -7.90
CA CYS A 51 4.62 -5.98 -6.96
C CYS A 51 5.30 -5.57 -5.65
N VAL A 52 6.08 -4.50 -5.64
CA VAL A 52 6.72 -3.99 -4.42
C VAL A 52 5.79 -3.04 -3.66
N LEU A 53 4.93 -2.29 -4.35
CA LEU A 53 4.09 -1.26 -3.73
C LEU A 53 2.71 -1.74 -3.27
N ILE A 54 2.08 -2.66 -4.00
CA ILE A 54 0.69 -3.06 -3.76
C ILE A 54 0.58 -4.14 -2.66
N PRO A 55 1.33 -5.25 -2.70
CA PRO A 55 1.17 -6.34 -1.73
C PRO A 55 1.47 -6.00 -0.26
N PRO A 56 2.41 -5.09 0.10
CA PRO A 56 2.58 -4.69 1.50
C PRO A 56 1.31 -4.15 2.12
N ILE A 57 0.47 -3.46 1.35
CA ILE A 57 -0.82 -2.93 1.82
C ILE A 57 -1.67 -4.09 2.38
N ALA A 58 -1.78 -5.19 1.64
CA ALA A 58 -2.51 -6.38 2.07
C ALA A 58 -1.89 -7.02 3.33
N GLY A 59 -0.56 -7.15 3.37
CA GLY A 59 0.15 -7.69 4.54
C GLY A 59 -0.10 -6.87 5.81
N ILE A 60 -0.04 -5.54 5.69
CA ILE A 60 -0.29 -4.60 6.78
C ILE A 60 -1.73 -4.70 7.28
N TYR A 61 -2.71 -4.77 6.37
CA TYR A 61 -4.12 -4.95 6.76
C TYR A 61 -4.35 -6.26 7.52
N ILE A 62 -3.74 -7.36 7.09
CA ILE A 62 -3.89 -8.66 7.76
C ILE A 62 -3.24 -8.61 9.15
N ALA A 63 -2.02 -8.07 9.26
CA ALA A 63 -1.33 -7.90 10.53
C ALA A 63 -2.17 -7.07 11.51
N ASP A 64 -2.69 -5.95 11.02
CA ASP A 64 -3.43 -5.02 11.86
C ASP A 64 -4.80 -5.54 12.29
N TYR A 65 -5.59 -6.11 11.37
CA TYR A 65 -6.92 -6.62 11.67
C TYR A 65 -6.87 -7.85 12.59
N PHE A 66 -6.01 -8.83 12.30
CA PHE A 66 -6.02 -10.10 13.03
C PHE A 66 -5.19 -10.08 14.33
N PHE A 67 -4.05 -9.38 14.36
CA PHE A 67 -3.08 -9.53 15.45
C PHE A 67 -2.97 -8.30 16.36
N ILE A 68 -3.46 -7.14 15.91
CA ILE A 68 -3.23 -5.88 16.63
C ILE A 68 -4.53 -5.33 17.19
N ASN A 69 -5.50 -5.06 16.33
CA ASN A 69 -6.61 -4.17 16.66
C ASN A 69 -7.95 -4.59 16.02
N ARG A 70 -8.34 -5.85 16.18
CA ARG A 70 -9.61 -6.37 15.64
C ARG A 70 -10.83 -5.55 16.09
N ASP A 71 -10.83 -5.07 17.34
CA ASP A 71 -11.94 -4.29 17.91
C ASP A 71 -12.12 -2.92 17.26
N PHE A 72 -11.05 -2.32 16.72
CA PHE A 72 -11.12 -1.05 16.02
C PHE A 72 -12.01 -1.12 14.76
N TYR A 73 -12.10 -2.29 14.13
CA TYR A 73 -12.89 -2.51 12.91
C TYR A 73 -14.36 -2.88 13.17
N LYS A 74 -14.82 -2.80 14.43
CA LYS A 74 -16.25 -2.97 14.75
C LYS A 74 -17.07 -1.77 14.27
N TYR A 75 -18.32 -2.02 13.89
CA TYR A 75 -19.25 -0.99 13.42
C TYR A 75 -19.40 0.19 14.39
N GLU A 76 -19.37 -0.07 15.70
CA GLU A 76 -19.46 0.96 16.74
C GLU A 76 -18.31 1.98 16.71
N ASN A 77 -17.16 1.59 16.16
CA ASN A 77 -15.94 2.41 16.15
C ASN A 77 -15.72 3.17 14.84
N LEU A 78 -16.53 2.92 13.80
CA LEU A 78 -16.45 3.65 12.52
C LEU A 78 -16.44 5.19 12.68
N PRO A 79 -17.29 5.79 13.53
CA PRO A 79 -17.30 7.26 13.72
C PRO A 79 -16.01 7.81 14.33
N LYS A 80 -15.26 6.96 15.04
CA LYS A 80 -14.02 7.30 15.74
C LYS A 80 -12.78 6.98 14.89
N THR A 81 -12.97 6.58 13.64
CA THR A 81 -11.84 6.24 12.77
C THR A 81 -11.06 7.50 12.37
N PRO A 82 -9.74 7.54 12.62
CA PRO A 82 -8.89 8.61 12.16
C PRO A 82 -8.85 8.67 10.64
N LYS A 83 -8.63 9.87 10.08
CA LYS A 83 -8.50 10.06 8.64
C LYS A 83 -7.31 9.32 8.02
N ALA A 84 -6.23 9.16 8.77
CA ALA A 84 -5.03 8.47 8.34
C ALA A 84 -4.34 7.81 9.53
N ARG A 85 -3.86 6.57 9.34
CA ARG A 85 -3.12 5.81 10.35
C ARG A 85 -1.63 5.89 10.05
N TRP A 86 -0.96 6.88 10.64
CA TRP A 86 0.41 7.23 10.25
C TRP A 86 1.40 6.08 10.45
N LEU A 87 1.21 5.28 11.50
CA LEU A 87 2.06 4.10 11.75
C LEU A 87 1.97 3.07 10.61
N MET A 88 0.76 2.87 10.06
CA MET A 88 0.54 1.93 8.96
C MET A 88 1.09 2.48 7.64
N LEU A 89 0.98 3.80 7.43
CA LEU A 89 1.61 4.47 6.28
C LEU A 89 3.14 4.38 6.32
N VAL A 90 3.75 4.63 7.48
CA VAL A 90 5.20 4.47 7.66
C VAL A 90 5.62 3.01 7.45
N SER A 91 4.82 2.07 7.96
CA SER A 91 5.06 0.64 7.73
C SER A 91 5.03 0.29 6.24
N TRP A 92 4.09 0.86 5.49
CA TRP A 92 3.97 0.66 4.05
C TRP A 92 5.16 1.22 3.28
N VAL A 93 5.59 2.45 3.57
CA VAL A 93 6.77 3.06 2.92
C VAL A 93 8.03 2.25 3.23
N ALA A 94 8.24 1.90 4.50
CA ALA A 94 9.40 1.11 4.92
C ALA A 94 9.40 -0.29 4.28
N ALA A 95 8.26 -0.99 4.29
CA ALA A 95 8.15 -2.32 3.71
C ALA A 95 8.37 -2.31 2.19
N SER A 96 7.80 -1.34 1.49
CA SER A 96 7.99 -1.16 0.05
C SER A 96 9.45 -0.87 -0.26
N PHE A 97 10.12 -0.01 0.52
CA PHE A 97 11.53 0.29 0.34
C PHE A 97 12.42 -0.93 0.57
N ILE A 98 12.18 -1.69 1.65
CA ILE A 98 12.94 -2.91 1.95
C ILE A 98 12.71 -3.96 0.85
N ALA A 99 11.48 -4.13 0.37
CA ALA A 99 11.19 -5.07 -0.73
C ALA A 99 11.78 -4.62 -2.07
N TYR A 100 11.91 -3.30 -2.28
CA TYR A 100 12.67 -2.77 -3.42
C TYR A 100 14.16 -3.10 -3.31
N CYS A 101 14.72 -3.05 -2.09
CA CYS A 101 16.08 -3.50 -1.81
C CYS A 101 16.27 -5.01 -2.06
N THR A 102 15.23 -5.84 -1.86
CA THR A 102 15.31 -7.29 -2.10
C THR A 102 15.10 -7.68 -3.56
N THR A 103 14.45 -6.82 -4.33
CA THR A 103 14.17 -7.06 -5.74
C THR A 103 15.47 -7.01 -6.55
N ALA A 104 15.69 -8.03 -7.39
CA ALA A 104 16.91 -8.16 -8.18
C ALA A 104 17.12 -6.97 -9.15
N ALA A 105 18.39 -6.66 -9.40
CA ALA A 105 18.79 -5.77 -10.48
C ALA A 105 18.35 -6.37 -11.84
N PRO A 106 17.95 -5.56 -12.84
CA PRO A 106 18.13 -4.11 -12.96
C PRO A 106 17.03 -3.24 -12.33
N THR A 107 16.01 -3.85 -11.73
CA THR A 107 14.79 -3.14 -11.34
C THR A 107 14.75 -2.68 -9.89
N GLY A 108 15.39 -3.44 -9.00
CA GLY A 108 15.62 -3.06 -7.60
C GLY A 108 17.11 -3.01 -7.29
N PHE A 109 17.47 -2.82 -6.03
CA PHE A 109 18.87 -2.73 -5.62
C PHE A 109 19.58 -4.09 -5.53
N GLY A 110 18.83 -5.19 -5.43
CA GLY A 110 19.40 -6.55 -5.36
C GLY A 110 20.36 -6.76 -4.19
N LEU A 111 20.17 -6.05 -3.07
CA LEU A 111 21.11 -6.06 -1.94
C LEU A 111 21.10 -7.41 -1.20
N PHE A 112 19.95 -8.07 -1.13
CA PHE A 112 19.76 -9.37 -0.48
C PHE A 112 18.52 -10.07 -1.03
N THR A 113 18.42 -11.39 -0.89
CA THR A 113 17.30 -12.19 -1.42
C THR A 113 16.53 -12.87 -0.31
N ILE A 114 15.19 -12.80 -0.33
CA ILE A 114 14.32 -13.57 0.57
C ILE A 114 13.71 -14.75 -0.18
N THR A 115 12.66 -14.54 -0.99
CA THR A 115 11.98 -15.62 -1.74
C THR A 115 12.20 -15.56 -3.25
N GLN A 116 12.87 -14.51 -3.76
CA GLN A 116 13.02 -14.19 -5.19
C GLN A 116 11.73 -13.75 -5.89
N ILE A 117 10.59 -13.73 -5.18
CA ILE A 117 9.30 -13.26 -5.71
C ILE A 117 8.96 -11.93 -5.02
N PRO A 118 9.12 -10.77 -5.69
CA PRO A 118 8.97 -9.46 -5.05
C PRO A 118 7.61 -9.23 -4.39
N ALA A 119 6.54 -9.80 -4.95
CA ALA A 119 5.20 -9.69 -4.38
C ALA A 119 5.05 -10.43 -3.04
N ILE A 120 5.74 -11.56 -2.87
CA ILE A 120 5.72 -12.32 -1.61
C ILE A 120 6.59 -11.61 -0.58
N ASP A 121 7.79 -11.20 -0.99
CA ASP A 121 8.72 -10.46 -0.12
C ASP A 121 8.05 -9.19 0.43
N SER A 122 7.46 -8.38 -0.45
CA SER A 122 6.80 -7.13 -0.07
C SER A 122 5.59 -7.34 0.85
N PHE A 123 4.79 -8.37 0.58
CA PHE A 123 3.70 -8.77 1.46
C PHE A 123 4.19 -9.17 2.85
N LEU A 124 5.19 -10.07 2.93
CA LEU A 124 5.70 -10.58 4.20
C LEU A 124 6.38 -9.47 5.00
N ILE A 125 7.21 -8.65 4.37
CA ILE A 125 7.83 -7.50 5.03
C ILE A 125 6.76 -6.55 5.55
N GLY A 126 5.73 -6.23 4.74
CA GLY A 126 4.60 -5.41 5.18
C GLY A 126 3.89 -5.99 6.41
N PHE A 127 3.59 -7.28 6.38
CA PHE A 127 2.96 -8.00 7.48
C PHE A 127 3.79 -7.94 8.77
N PHE A 128 5.05 -8.39 8.73
CA PHE A 128 5.89 -8.46 9.92
C PHE A 128 6.26 -7.08 10.46
N LEU A 129 6.53 -6.12 9.59
CA LEU A 129 6.91 -4.77 9.99
C LEU A 129 5.74 -4.04 10.65
N ALA A 130 4.52 -4.14 10.11
CA ALA A 130 3.33 -3.63 10.78
C ALA A 130 3.05 -4.35 12.09
N LEU A 131 3.27 -5.66 12.17
CA LEU A 131 3.07 -6.43 13.40
C LEU A 131 4.03 -5.96 14.50
N ILE A 132 5.32 -5.84 14.20
CA ILE A 132 6.35 -5.39 15.14
C ILE A 132 6.09 -3.95 15.59
N LEU A 133 5.87 -3.03 14.64
CA LEU A 133 5.61 -1.63 14.96
C LEU A 133 4.30 -1.46 15.73
N GLY A 134 3.23 -2.15 15.33
CA GLY A 134 1.94 -2.11 15.99
C GLY A 134 1.97 -2.66 17.41
N TRP A 135 2.67 -3.78 17.63
CA TRP A 135 2.86 -4.35 18.98
C TRP A 135 3.74 -3.48 19.86
N GLY A 136 4.88 -3.02 19.34
CA GLY A 136 5.79 -2.12 20.06
C GLY A 136 5.08 -0.84 20.49
N TYR A 137 4.27 -0.27 19.59
CA TYR A 137 3.46 0.91 19.88
C TYR A 137 2.39 0.63 20.95
N LYS A 138 1.61 -0.45 20.81
CA LYS A 138 0.56 -0.84 21.77
C LYS A 138 1.13 -1.05 23.17
N LYS A 139 2.30 -1.68 23.28
CA LYS A 139 3.01 -1.88 24.55
C LYS A 139 3.50 -0.56 25.17
N ALA A 140 4.02 0.35 24.36
CA ALA A 140 4.58 1.62 24.83
C ALA A 140 3.52 2.62 25.31
N LYS A 141 2.34 2.66 24.68
CA LYS A 141 1.30 3.65 25.00
C LYS A 141 0.01 3.08 25.61
N GLY A 142 -0.05 1.76 25.85
CA GLY A 142 -1.22 1.10 26.46
C GLY A 142 -2.49 1.07 25.60
N GLY A 143 -2.48 1.73 24.44
CA GLY A 143 -3.62 1.86 23.53
C GLY A 143 -3.28 2.71 22.31
N TRP A 144 -4.17 2.72 21.32
CA TRP A 144 -3.99 3.47 20.07
C TRP A 144 -4.32 4.96 20.27
N PRO A 145 -3.52 5.89 19.70
CA PRO A 145 -3.68 7.34 19.91
C PRO A 145 -4.90 7.90 19.16
N GLU A 146 -5.42 7.13 18.20
CA GLU A 146 -6.50 7.55 17.32
C GLU A 146 -7.88 7.17 17.88
N VAL A 147 -7.93 6.55 19.06
CA VAL A 147 -9.17 6.19 19.79
C VAL A 147 -9.26 6.91 21.14
N THR A 148 -8.32 7.78 21.49
CA THR A 148 -8.49 8.66 22.66
C THR A 148 -9.56 9.69 22.35
N PRO A 149 -10.69 9.70 23.09
CA PRO A 149 -11.61 10.82 23.06
C PRO A 149 -10.86 12.06 23.57
N ALA A 150 -11.15 13.21 22.99
CA ALA A 150 -11.01 14.47 23.72
C ALA A 150 -11.91 14.43 24.97
#